data_AF-A0A1Q7YRS9-F1
#
_entry.id   AF-A0A1Q7YRS9-F1
#
_cell.length_a   1.000
_cell.length_b   1.000
_cell.length_c   1.000
_cell.angle_alpha   90.00
_cell.angle_beta   90.00
_cell.angle_gamma   90.00
#
_symmetry.space_group_name_H-M   'P 1'
#
loop_
_entity.id
_entity.type
_entity.pdbx_description
1 polymer ?
#
loop_
_entity_poly.entity_id
_entity_poly.type
_entity_poly.pdbx_seq_one_letter_code
_entity_poly.pdbx_strand_id
1 'polypeptide(L)'
;MRKFTEPCDVALFVLALLAIPLLSENGRAQSAPEGPLVPVPTNQNTSQSGSPLFPPSQVKEELVGEISPGAELAGARSSENHLAWVEKAGGKKTVRLDGKQIGGTYDDVKYLEFSKDEQHVAFIAKRQSKWVLVVDGADHSREYGKMTAPTLSANGKFFAVGTCVEKKCRLVVNEEEIGPEFEDISAPGFNTDGDHCVYFGKRKKKWIMVLDNKESGPEMDDFAYWRFSPDGNGTVVAAQFKSDWTWVVNGTPGPSLDVIGYLDFSSDGKHYAYGGTEAQSGFKKTKTHGVVVIDGRTAGSYEGKGFGGGWQGLFGASQQIATGPRHLFPDFHGVSDVQYTPDDKLVYAGRQGEGNVTVYVDSVPGPNFENIVSSIVVSGDGKHLAYLGKKDESFVEVRDQVPGPSFPGKRELSFVETIAMNKDGSHLAYEIVRGGNQFKQGLTRRALRRMVIDGKAGPEYDSNDLSHFRFGEGGTHYFYEVYGAVGDRDRVVFDGIDSKIFDTVFRNSTKFVDETTIEFVAQDGRRFLRVLESLK
;
A
#
# COMPACT_ATOMS: atom_id res chain seq x y z
N MET A 1 15.35 -7.06 4.56
CA MET A 1 14.61 -6.05 3.78
C MET A 1 13.36 -6.73 3.24
N ARG A 2 12.17 -6.34 3.74
CA ARG A 2 10.89 -6.90 3.28
C ARG A 2 10.61 -6.31 1.88
N LYS A 3 10.51 -7.17 0.86
CA LYS A 3 10.05 -6.80 -0.49
C LYS A 3 8.54 -7.03 -0.52
N PHE A 4 7.76 -6.00 -0.86
CA PHE A 4 6.30 -6.08 -1.06
C PHE A 4 6.03 -6.66 -2.45
N THR A 5 5.16 -7.66 -2.54
CA THR A 5 4.68 -8.26 -3.79
C THR A 5 3.17 -8.37 -3.68
N GLU A 6 2.45 -7.41 -4.29
CA GLU A 6 1.10 -7.52 -4.88
C GLU A 6 0.56 -6.11 -5.25
N PRO A 7 -0.05 -5.92 -6.43
CA PRO A 7 -0.80 -4.71 -6.77
C PRO A 7 -2.31 -5.00 -6.80
N CYS A 8 -3.06 -4.50 -5.83
CA CYS A 8 -4.46 -4.03 -5.96
C CYS A 8 -4.82 -3.29 -4.66
N ASP A 9 -5.31 -2.05 -4.81
CA ASP A 9 -5.79 -1.14 -3.76
C ASP A 9 -4.94 -1.06 -2.50
N VAL A 10 -3.76 -0.46 -2.67
CA VAL A 10 -2.96 -0.01 -1.54
C VAL A 10 -2.45 1.40 -1.84
N ALA A 11 -3.31 2.39 -1.59
CA ALA A 11 -2.86 3.63 -1.00
C ALA A 11 -2.46 3.35 0.48
N LEU A 12 -1.46 2.50 0.73
CA LEU A 12 -0.67 2.55 1.96
C LEU A 12 0.63 3.24 1.62
N PHE A 13 0.82 4.39 2.24
CA PHE A 13 2.13 4.94 2.52
C PHE A 13 2.95 3.93 3.35
N VAL A 14 3.90 3.26 2.70
CA VAL A 14 5.04 2.66 3.38
C VAL A 14 6.22 3.62 3.23
N LEU A 15 6.32 4.59 4.15
CA LEU A 15 7.61 5.19 4.45
C LEU A 15 8.46 4.10 5.11
N ALA A 16 9.48 3.65 4.40
CA ALA A 16 10.38 2.59 4.82
C ALA A 16 11.07 2.92 6.15
N LEU A 17 10.55 2.38 7.25
CA LEU A 17 11.30 2.18 8.49
C LEU A 17 11.97 0.81 8.40
N LEU A 18 13.25 0.79 8.03
CA LEU A 18 14.09 -0.39 8.20
C LEU A 18 15.15 -0.13 9.26
N ALA A 19 15.11 -1.01 10.25
CA ALA A 19 16.00 -1.13 11.39
C ALA A 19 17.48 -1.03 11.00
N ILE A 20 18.20 -0.22 11.77
CA ILE A 20 19.65 -0.27 11.89
C ILE A 20 20.01 -1.66 12.45
N PRO A 21 20.83 -2.49 11.79
CA PRO A 21 21.45 -3.61 12.45
C PRO A 21 22.52 -3.06 13.40
N LEU A 22 22.26 -3.14 14.70
CA LEU A 22 23.30 -3.01 15.72
C LEU A 22 24.29 -4.18 15.53
N LEU A 23 25.41 -3.90 14.87
CA LEU A 23 26.61 -4.72 14.99
C LEU A 23 27.08 -4.62 16.45
N SER A 24 27.27 -5.78 17.07
CA SER A 24 27.90 -5.88 18.38
C SER A 24 29.35 -5.45 18.27
N GLU A 25 29.77 -4.49 19.08
CA GLU A 25 31.14 -4.43 19.60
C GLU A 25 31.17 -3.63 20.90
N ASN A 26 31.96 -4.14 21.84
CA ASN A 26 31.98 -3.75 23.24
C ASN A 26 32.27 -2.25 23.46
N GLY A 27 31.38 -1.56 24.16
CA GLY A 27 31.65 -0.22 24.68
C GLY A 27 30.57 0.21 25.68
N ARG A 28 30.90 0.21 26.98
CA ARG A 28 30.04 0.71 28.06
C ARG A 28 29.57 2.14 27.74
N ALA A 29 28.26 2.33 27.54
CA ALA A 29 27.64 3.65 27.52
C ALA A 29 27.30 4.06 28.97
N GLN A 30 27.86 5.18 29.40
CA GLN A 30 27.51 5.84 30.66
C GLN A 30 26.12 6.49 30.52
N SER A 31 25.29 6.33 31.55
CA SER A 31 23.96 6.92 31.67
C SER A 31 24.02 8.45 31.76
N ALA A 32 23.35 9.16 30.86
CA ALA A 32 23.03 10.58 31.01
C ALA A 32 21.82 10.74 31.95
N PRO A 33 21.74 11.81 32.75
CA PRO A 33 20.72 11.96 33.79
C PRO A 33 19.34 12.25 33.19
N GLU A 34 18.34 11.49 33.65
CA GLU A 34 16.92 11.73 33.37
C GLU A 34 16.49 13.04 34.03
N GLY A 35 16.23 14.06 33.21
CA GLY A 35 15.47 15.24 33.65
C GLY A 35 14.01 14.85 33.91
N PRO A 36 13.29 15.60 34.76
CA PRO A 36 11.94 15.21 35.17
C PRO A 36 11.00 15.17 33.96
N LEU A 37 10.37 14.01 33.77
CA LEU A 37 9.28 13.81 32.83
C LEU A 37 8.16 14.80 33.17
N VAL A 38 7.95 15.80 32.30
CA VAL A 38 6.75 16.63 32.35
C VAL A 38 5.58 15.70 31.99
N PRO A 39 4.57 15.54 32.86
CA PRO A 39 3.42 14.72 32.53
C PRO A 39 2.73 15.31 31.30
N VAL A 40 2.64 14.53 30.22
CA VAL A 40 1.72 14.83 29.13
C VAL A 40 0.32 14.80 29.74
N PRO A 41 -0.49 15.87 29.63
CA PRO A 41 -1.84 15.85 30.17
C PRO A 41 -2.61 14.75 29.45
N THR A 42 -2.97 13.70 30.19
CA THR A 42 -4.03 12.78 29.79
C THR A 42 -5.32 13.57 29.89
N ASN A 43 -5.69 14.24 28.80
CA ASN A 43 -7.05 14.75 28.65
C ASN A 43 -7.98 13.53 28.55
N GLN A 44 -8.38 13.01 29.71
CA GLN A 44 -9.48 12.05 29.87
C GLN A 44 -10.86 12.70 29.65
N ASN A 45 -10.91 13.87 29.01
CA ASN A 45 -12.13 14.39 28.41
C ASN A 45 -12.12 14.04 26.92
N THR A 46 -12.30 12.75 26.66
CA THR A 46 -12.65 12.21 25.36
C THR A 46 -13.91 12.91 24.86
N SER A 47 -13.80 13.72 23.80
CA SER A 47 -14.94 13.90 22.91
C SER A 47 -15.14 12.54 22.22
N GLN A 48 -15.84 11.62 22.89
CA GLN A 48 -16.49 10.52 22.19
C GLN A 48 -17.38 11.19 21.14
N SER A 49 -17.12 10.91 19.86
CA SER A 49 -18.01 11.33 18.79
C SER A 49 -19.42 10.89 19.16
N GLY A 50 -20.36 11.82 19.19
CA GLY A 50 -21.78 11.55 19.40
C GLY A 50 -22.42 10.86 18.19
N SER A 51 -21.69 9.97 17.50
CA SER A 51 -22.23 9.14 16.43
C SER A 51 -23.23 8.15 17.04
N PRO A 52 -24.37 7.90 16.38
CA PRO A 52 -25.27 6.84 16.80
C PRO A 52 -24.57 5.48 16.67
N LEU A 53 -24.86 4.56 17.59
CA LEU A 53 -24.48 3.15 17.44
C LEU A 53 -25.59 2.39 16.73
N PHE A 54 -25.23 1.33 15.99
CA PHE A 54 -26.23 0.40 15.48
C PHE A 54 -27.09 -0.19 16.62
N PRO A 55 -28.43 -0.15 16.51
CA PRO A 55 -29.32 -0.86 17.41
C PRO A 55 -29.04 -2.37 17.41
N PRO A 56 -29.15 -3.08 18.54
CA PRO A 56 -28.94 -4.52 18.59
C PRO A 56 -29.84 -5.33 17.63
N SER A 57 -30.99 -4.80 17.23
CA SER A 57 -31.89 -5.44 16.26
C SER A 57 -31.38 -5.38 14.81
N GLN A 58 -30.42 -4.49 14.53
CA GLN A 58 -29.83 -4.25 13.21
C GLN A 58 -28.43 -4.87 13.08
N VAL A 59 -27.96 -5.57 14.12
CA VAL A 59 -26.66 -6.23 14.16
C VAL A 59 -26.85 -7.73 14.28
N LYS A 60 -26.16 -8.49 13.43
CA LYS A 60 -26.06 -9.95 13.53
C LYS A 60 -24.60 -10.35 13.65
N GLU A 61 -24.28 -11.13 14.67
CA GLU A 61 -22.92 -11.66 14.89
C GLU A 61 -22.93 -13.19 14.75
N GLU A 62 -22.11 -13.71 13.84
CA GLU A 62 -21.94 -15.13 13.59
C GLU A 62 -20.52 -15.56 13.94
N LEU A 63 -20.36 -16.67 14.64
CA LEU A 63 -19.05 -17.18 15.01
C LEU A 63 -18.37 -17.82 13.80
N VAL A 64 -17.21 -17.26 13.39
CA VAL A 64 -16.33 -17.87 12.38
C VAL A 64 -15.44 -18.93 13.03
N GLY A 65 -14.96 -18.65 14.23
CA GLY A 65 -14.18 -19.59 15.03
C GLY A 65 -13.58 -18.93 16.26
N GLU A 66 -12.83 -19.72 17.03
CA GLU A 66 -12.20 -19.25 18.27
C GLU A 66 -10.74 -19.65 18.33
N ILE A 67 -9.92 -18.81 18.97
CA ILE A 67 -8.53 -19.15 19.27
C ILE A 67 -8.54 -20.33 20.26
N SER A 68 -7.98 -21.47 19.85
CA SER A 68 -7.93 -22.72 20.62
C SER A 68 -7.46 -22.50 22.06
N PRO A 69 -8.09 -23.08 23.10
CA PRO A 69 -7.68 -22.89 24.50
C PRO A 69 -6.18 -23.12 24.72
N GLY A 70 -5.52 -22.19 25.42
CA GLY A 70 -4.07 -22.25 25.66
C GLY A 70 -3.18 -21.84 24.48
N ALA A 71 -3.76 -21.51 23.33
CA ALA A 71 -3.05 -20.93 22.20
C ALA A 71 -3.11 -19.39 22.19
N GLU A 72 -2.11 -18.78 21.55
CA GLU A 72 -2.04 -17.35 21.25
C GLU A 72 -2.19 -17.12 19.74
N LEU A 73 -2.80 -15.99 19.35
CA LEU A 73 -2.84 -15.58 17.95
C LEU A 73 -1.45 -15.09 17.51
N ALA A 74 -0.88 -15.74 16.50
CA ALA A 74 0.43 -15.40 15.94
C ALA A 74 0.35 -14.56 14.65
N GLY A 75 -0.81 -14.50 14.02
CA GLY A 75 -1.08 -13.73 12.81
C GLY A 75 -2.38 -14.17 12.15
N ALA A 76 -2.96 -13.30 11.34
CA ALA A 76 -4.19 -13.59 10.60
C ALA A 76 -4.18 -12.84 9.26
N ARG A 77 -4.96 -13.37 8.32
CA ARG A 77 -5.25 -12.81 7.01
C ARG A 77 -6.73 -13.03 6.72
N SER A 78 -7.36 -12.03 6.13
CA SER A 78 -8.73 -12.09 5.67
C SER A 78 -8.78 -11.76 4.18
N SER A 79 -9.72 -12.41 3.52
CA SER A 79 -10.28 -11.99 2.24
C SER A 79 -11.68 -11.38 2.49
N GLU A 80 -12.45 -11.11 1.44
CA GLU A 80 -13.82 -10.61 1.62
C GLU A 80 -14.73 -11.67 2.26
N ASN A 81 -14.47 -12.97 2.07
CA ASN A 81 -15.33 -14.05 2.56
C ASN A 81 -14.68 -14.97 3.61
N HIS A 82 -13.35 -15.00 3.70
CA HIS A 82 -12.63 -15.99 4.49
C HIS A 82 -11.69 -15.36 5.51
N LEU A 83 -11.49 -16.05 6.64
CA LEU A 83 -10.47 -15.72 7.63
C LEU A 83 -9.54 -16.92 7.82
N ALA A 84 -8.24 -16.69 7.59
CA ALA A 84 -7.19 -17.62 7.93
C ALA A 84 -6.31 -17.07 9.05
N TRP A 85 -6.05 -17.86 10.09
CA TRP A 85 -5.18 -17.45 11.20
C TRP A 85 -4.20 -18.52 11.63
N VAL A 86 -3.13 -18.07 12.26
CA VAL A 86 -2.06 -18.89 12.79
C VAL A 86 -2.13 -18.86 14.31
N GLU A 87 -2.32 -20.02 14.91
CA GLU A 87 -2.30 -20.20 16.37
C GLU A 87 -0.91 -20.69 16.78
N LYS A 88 -0.42 -20.25 17.94
CA LYS A 88 0.79 -20.76 18.56
C LYS A 88 0.45 -21.40 19.90
N ALA A 89 0.79 -22.68 20.05
CA ALA A 89 0.63 -23.45 21.28
C ALA A 89 1.79 -24.43 21.45
N GLY A 90 2.36 -24.51 22.66
CA GLY A 90 3.45 -25.46 22.96
C GLY A 90 4.69 -25.30 22.06
N GLY A 91 4.96 -24.09 21.57
CA GLY A 91 6.07 -23.81 20.64
C GLY A 91 5.81 -24.24 19.19
N LYS A 92 4.64 -24.79 18.87
CA LYS A 92 4.21 -25.16 17.52
C LYS A 92 3.19 -24.17 16.99
N LYS A 93 3.06 -24.12 15.66
CA LYS A 93 2.06 -23.32 14.95
C LYS A 93 1.10 -24.20 14.15
N THR A 94 -0.16 -23.78 14.11
CA THR A 94 -1.24 -24.41 13.31
C THR A 94 -1.98 -23.34 12.54
N VAL A 95 -2.35 -23.64 11.30
CA VAL A 95 -3.17 -22.74 10.47
C VAL A 95 -4.63 -23.17 10.54
N ARG A 96 -5.52 -22.20 10.70
CA ARG A 96 -6.96 -22.36 10.69
C ARG A 96 -7.52 -21.56 9.52
N LEU A 97 -8.46 -22.13 8.77
CA LEU A 97 -9.29 -21.46 7.77
C LEU A 97 -10.74 -21.62 8.22
N ASP A 98 -11.41 -20.50 8.51
CA ASP A 98 -12.79 -20.44 8.99
C ASP A 98 -13.08 -21.46 10.13
N GLY A 99 -12.21 -21.49 11.14
CA GLY A 99 -12.34 -22.38 12.30
C GLY A 99 -11.72 -23.77 12.11
N LYS A 100 -11.56 -24.22 10.87
CA LYS A 100 -11.03 -25.55 10.57
C LYS A 100 -9.51 -25.52 10.46
N GLN A 101 -8.83 -26.44 11.14
CA GLN A 101 -7.39 -26.61 10.93
C GLN A 101 -7.10 -27.09 9.50
N ILE A 102 -6.18 -26.41 8.83
CA ILE A 102 -5.65 -26.82 7.53
C ILE A 102 -4.17 -27.17 7.66
N GLY A 103 -3.80 -28.33 7.12
CA GLY A 103 -2.46 -28.90 7.26
C GLY A 103 -2.12 -29.41 8.66
N GLY A 104 -0.83 -29.56 8.91
CA GLY A 104 -0.29 -30.14 10.14
C GLY A 104 0.04 -29.13 11.24
N THR A 105 0.86 -29.57 12.18
CA THR A 105 1.53 -28.72 13.18
C THR A 105 2.96 -28.46 12.77
N TYR A 106 3.41 -27.22 12.84
CA TYR A 106 4.69 -26.77 12.29
C TYR A 106 5.54 -26.07 13.36
N ASP A 107 6.86 -26.01 13.15
CA ASP A 107 7.76 -25.21 13.99
C ASP A 107 7.60 -23.72 13.71
N ASP A 108 7.29 -23.36 12.46
CA ASP A 108 7.01 -21.98 12.05
C ASP A 108 6.09 -21.96 10.83
N VAL A 109 5.39 -20.85 10.61
CA VAL A 109 4.51 -20.59 9.46
C VAL A 109 4.75 -19.15 9.02
N LYS A 110 4.92 -18.93 7.72
CA LYS A 110 5.14 -17.62 7.12
C LYS A 110 4.39 -17.47 5.80
N TYR A 111 4.17 -16.21 5.42
CA TYR A 111 3.60 -15.82 4.13
C TYR A 111 2.27 -16.54 3.84
N LEU A 112 1.36 -16.51 4.82
CA LEU A 112 -0.02 -16.94 4.62
C LEU A 112 -0.71 -15.96 3.67
N GLU A 113 -1.32 -16.47 2.63
CA GLU A 113 -2.01 -15.70 1.58
C GLU A 113 -3.17 -16.51 0.97
N PHE A 114 -4.16 -15.79 0.42
CA PHE A 114 -5.26 -16.36 -0.36
C PHE A 114 -4.96 -16.19 -1.85
N SER A 115 -5.48 -17.09 -2.70
CA SER A 115 -5.64 -16.77 -4.12
C SER A 115 -6.64 -15.63 -4.29
N LYS A 116 -6.56 -14.93 -5.43
CA LYS A 116 -7.43 -13.77 -5.71
C LYS A 116 -8.91 -14.15 -5.81
N ASP A 117 -9.22 -15.36 -6.26
CA ASP A 117 -10.58 -15.94 -6.27
C ASP A 117 -11.03 -16.48 -4.90
N GLU A 118 -10.17 -16.35 -3.88
CA GLU A 118 -10.36 -16.78 -2.49
C GLU A 118 -10.59 -18.29 -2.32
N GLN A 119 -10.39 -19.10 -3.36
CA GLN A 119 -10.63 -20.55 -3.33
C GLN A 119 -9.49 -21.36 -2.72
N HIS A 120 -8.28 -20.78 -2.67
CA HIS A 120 -7.07 -21.46 -2.25
C HIS A 120 -6.31 -20.65 -1.21
N VAL A 121 -5.65 -21.33 -0.28
CA VAL A 121 -4.77 -20.74 0.74
C VAL A 121 -3.39 -21.36 0.67
N ALA A 122 -2.36 -20.52 0.54
CA ALA A 122 -0.97 -20.97 0.59
C ALA A 122 -0.21 -20.39 1.78
N PHE A 123 0.78 -21.14 2.26
CA PHE A 123 1.79 -20.67 3.20
C PHE A 123 3.06 -21.51 3.09
N ILE A 124 4.18 -20.97 3.56
CA ILE A 124 5.36 -21.82 3.80
C ILE A 124 5.39 -22.24 5.27
N ALA A 125 5.67 -23.51 5.49
CA ALA A 125 5.66 -24.11 6.81
C ALA A 125 7.02 -24.73 7.11
N LYS A 126 7.50 -24.55 8.34
CA LYS A 126 8.79 -25.10 8.78
C LYS A 126 8.57 -26.39 9.55
N ARG A 127 9.26 -27.45 9.16
CA ARG A 127 9.40 -28.70 9.92
C ARG A 127 10.88 -28.94 10.16
N GLN A 128 11.26 -29.06 11.43
CA GLN A 128 12.65 -29.14 11.88
C GLN A 128 13.47 -27.93 11.39
N SER A 129 14.34 -28.13 10.39
CA SER A 129 15.24 -27.13 9.84
C SER A 129 14.89 -26.70 8.42
N LYS A 130 13.84 -27.26 7.81
CA LYS A 130 13.48 -27.03 6.41
C LYS A 130 12.05 -26.51 6.24
N TRP A 131 11.83 -25.85 5.11
CA TRP A 131 10.57 -25.27 4.68
C TRP A 131 9.92 -26.13 3.61
N VAL A 132 8.60 -26.15 3.62
CA VAL A 132 7.74 -26.77 2.59
C VAL A 132 6.64 -25.79 2.21
N LEU A 133 6.27 -25.76 0.92
CA LEU A 133 5.08 -25.08 0.44
C LEU A 133 3.85 -25.90 0.82
N VAL A 134 2.88 -25.27 1.47
CA VAL A 134 1.59 -25.88 1.79
C VAL A 134 0.50 -25.11 1.05
N VAL A 135 -0.34 -25.81 0.29
CA VAL A 135 -1.53 -25.25 -0.36
C VAL A 135 -2.73 -26.10 0.08
N ASP A 136 -3.77 -25.45 0.59
CA ASP A 136 -5.00 -26.09 1.10
C ASP A 136 -4.76 -27.23 2.11
N GLY A 137 -3.66 -27.11 2.86
CA GLY A 137 -3.25 -28.08 3.88
C GLY A 137 -2.46 -29.29 3.34
N ALA A 138 -2.23 -29.39 2.04
CA ALA A 138 -1.36 -30.40 1.43
C ALA A 138 0.04 -29.85 1.14
N ASP A 139 1.06 -30.69 1.28
CA ASP A 139 2.43 -30.33 0.93
C ASP A 139 2.60 -30.36 -0.59
N HIS A 140 3.05 -29.25 -1.17
CA HIS A 140 3.21 -29.03 -2.62
C HIS A 140 4.65 -28.67 -3.00
N SER A 141 5.60 -29.13 -2.19
CA SER A 141 7.02 -29.11 -2.54
C SER A 141 7.78 -30.16 -1.73
N ARG A 142 8.97 -30.53 -2.19
CA ARG A 142 9.96 -31.14 -1.29
C ARG A 142 10.43 -30.13 -0.24
N GLU A 143 11.22 -30.61 0.72
CA GLU A 143 11.78 -29.75 1.77
C GLU A 143 13.02 -28.98 1.29
N TYR A 144 13.06 -27.68 1.58
CA TYR A 144 14.16 -26.77 1.22
C TYR A 144 14.72 -26.01 2.43
N GLY A 145 16.00 -25.64 2.38
CA GLY A 145 16.62 -24.83 3.45
C GLY A 145 16.14 -23.37 3.46
N LYS A 146 15.78 -22.84 2.28
CA LYS A 146 15.29 -21.47 2.08
C LYS A 146 14.24 -21.47 0.97
N MET A 147 13.16 -20.73 1.20
CA MET A 147 12.07 -20.49 0.25
C MET A 147 11.71 -19.00 0.26
N THR A 148 11.25 -18.46 -0.86
CA THR A 148 10.64 -17.13 -0.94
C THR A 148 9.22 -17.15 -0.36
N ALA A 149 8.52 -16.02 -0.38
CA ALA A 149 7.06 -16.06 -0.29
C ALA A 149 6.51 -16.94 -1.44
N PRO A 150 5.44 -17.71 -1.20
CA PRO A 150 4.71 -18.36 -2.27
C PRO A 150 4.00 -17.30 -3.13
N THR A 151 3.49 -17.73 -4.27
CA THR A 151 2.55 -16.95 -5.06
C THR A 151 1.60 -17.91 -5.76
N LEU A 152 0.31 -17.60 -5.73
CA LEU A 152 -0.71 -18.29 -6.52
C LEU A 152 -1.07 -17.47 -7.76
N SER A 153 -1.41 -18.13 -8.87
CA SER A 153 -2.15 -17.50 -9.95
C SER A 153 -3.52 -17.03 -9.44
N ALA A 154 -4.17 -16.09 -10.15
CA ALA A 154 -5.45 -15.53 -9.68
C ALA A 154 -6.54 -16.59 -9.43
N ASN A 155 -6.53 -17.67 -10.23
CA ASN A 155 -7.42 -18.83 -10.13
C ASN A 155 -6.89 -19.98 -9.25
N GLY A 156 -5.78 -19.77 -8.54
CA GLY A 156 -5.12 -20.75 -7.68
C GLY A 156 -4.56 -22.02 -8.35
N LYS A 157 -4.66 -22.15 -9.68
CA LYS A 157 -4.21 -23.36 -10.42
C LYS A 157 -2.69 -23.52 -10.46
N PHE A 158 -1.96 -22.42 -10.41
CA PHE A 158 -0.50 -22.42 -10.43
C PHE A 158 0.01 -21.85 -9.12
N PHE A 159 0.96 -22.54 -8.51
CA PHE A 159 1.66 -22.06 -7.34
C PHE A 159 3.17 -22.09 -7.60
N ALA A 160 3.84 -21.03 -7.18
CA ALA A 160 5.26 -20.85 -7.44
C ALA A 160 6.02 -20.42 -6.19
N VAL A 161 7.26 -20.89 -6.09
CA VAL A 161 8.17 -20.49 -5.02
C VAL A 161 9.63 -20.55 -5.49
N GLY A 162 10.40 -19.52 -5.16
CA GLY A 162 11.85 -19.55 -5.32
C GLY A 162 12.48 -20.36 -4.19
N THR A 163 13.30 -21.34 -4.52
CA THR A 163 13.94 -22.24 -3.54
C THR A 163 15.45 -22.19 -3.68
N CYS A 164 16.18 -22.47 -2.59
CA CYS A 164 17.64 -22.55 -2.63
C CYS A 164 18.19 -23.76 -1.87
N VAL A 165 19.14 -24.48 -2.50
CA VAL A 165 19.94 -25.56 -1.91
C VAL A 165 21.42 -25.26 -2.15
N GLU A 166 22.24 -25.19 -1.10
CA GLU A 166 23.69 -24.94 -1.22
C GLU A 166 24.07 -23.72 -2.07
N LYS A 167 23.34 -22.60 -1.93
CA LYS A 167 23.46 -21.36 -2.74
C LYS A 167 23.10 -21.49 -4.23
N LYS A 168 22.46 -22.58 -4.61
CA LYS A 168 21.86 -22.77 -5.93
C LYS A 168 20.35 -22.56 -5.80
N CYS A 169 19.86 -21.49 -6.40
CA CYS A 169 18.47 -21.12 -6.35
C CYS A 169 17.78 -21.38 -7.69
N ARG A 170 16.55 -21.90 -7.62
CA ARG A 170 15.69 -22.22 -8.78
C ARG A 170 14.24 -21.90 -8.47
N LEU A 171 13.46 -21.69 -9.51
CA LEU A 171 12.01 -21.58 -9.41
C LEU A 171 11.40 -22.98 -9.33
N VAL A 172 10.43 -23.17 -8.44
CA VAL A 172 9.52 -24.32 -8.43
C VAL A 172 8.14 -23.83 -8.84
N VAL A 173 7.54 -24.45 -9.86
CA VAL A 173 6.14 -24.22 -10.25
C VAL A 173 5.44 -25.57 -10.29
N ASN A 174 4.31 -25.70 -9.58
CA ASN A 174 3.54 -26.94 -9.54
C ASN A 174 4.41 -28.18 -9.25
N GLU A 175 5.27 -28.09 -8.23
CA GLU A 175 6.22 -29.13 -7.79
C GLU A 175 7.40 -29.41 -8.73
N GLU A 176 7.50 -28.73 -9.88
CA GLU A 176 8.58 -28.90 -10.84
C GLU A 176 9.62 -27.78 -10.73
N GLU A 177 10.92 -28.14 -10.65
CA GLU A 177 12.03 -27.19 -10.73
C GLU A 177 12.28 -26.76 -12.18
N ILE A 178 12.08 -25.48 -12.47
CA ILE A 178 12.18 -24.92 -13.82
C ILE A 178 13.18 -23.76 -13.90
N GLY A 179 13.61 -23.49 -15.14
CA GLY A 179 14.41 -22.33 -15.48
C GLY A 179 15.90 -22.41 -15.08
N PRO A 180 16.64 -21.31 -15.31
CA PRO A 180 18.07 -21.21 -14.97
C PRO A 180 18.36 -21.23 -13.46
N GLU A 181 19.59 -21.63 -13.12
CA GLU A 181 20.13 -21.64 -11.76
C GLU A 181 20.80 -20.30 -11.40
N PHE A 182 20.55 -19.81 -10.19
CA PHE A 182 21.05 -18.52 -9.70
C PHE A 182 21.69 -18.61 -8.30
N GLU A 183 22.42 -17.57 -7.89
CA GLU A 183 23.00 -17.42 -6.54
C GLU A 183 21.95 -16.93 -5.51
N ASP A 184 20.94 -16.20 -5.98
CA ASP A 184 19.76 -15.77 -5.21
C ASP A 184 18.56 -15.60 -6.16
N ILE A 185 17.34 -15.58 -5.61
CA ILE A 185 16.11 -15.51 -6.39
C ILE A 185 15.05 -14.65 -5.66
N SER A 186 14.26 -13.90 -6.42
CA SER A 186 13.10 -13.17 -5.88
C SER A 186 11.90 -14.10 -5.67
N ALA A 187 10.89 -13.63 -4.94
CA ALA A 187 9.56 -14.21 -5.06
C ALA A 187 9.11 -14.09 -6.54
N PRO A 188 8.49 -15.13 -7.10
CA PRO A 188 7.92 -15.08 -8.45
C PRO A 188 6.61 -14.27 -8.44
N GLY A 189 6.00 -14.12 -9.61
CA GLY A 189 4.56 -13.98 -9.68
C GLY A 189 4.01 -14.10 -11.08
N PHE A 190 2.69 -14.13 -11.16
CA PHE A 190 1.95 -14.45 -12.36
C PHE A 190 1.24 -13.22 -12.94
N ASN A 191 0.91 -13.28 -14.22
CA ASN A 191 -0.12 -12.41 -14.78
C ASN A 191 -1.51 -12.86 -14.28
N THR A 192 -2.56 -12.11 -14.66
CA THR A 192 -3.93 -12.36 -14.23
C THR A 192 -4.41 -13.78 -14.56
N ASP A 193 -4.09 -14.28 -15.75
CA ASP A 193 -4.57 -15.59 -16.22
C ASP A 193 -3.75 -16.77 -15.68
N GLY A 194 -2.53 -16.51 -15.20
CA GLY A 194 -1.63 -17.52 -14.64
C GLY A 194 -0.79 -18.25 -15.68
N ASP A 195 -0.85 -17.87 -16.95
CA ASP A 195 -0.08 -18.48 -18.05
C ASP A 195 1.32 -17.88 -18.22
N HIS A 196 1.56 -16.68 -17.70
CA HIS A 196 2.88 -16.05 -17.68
C HIS A 196 3.43 -15.94 -16.25
N CYS A 197 4.70 -16.31 -16.06
CA CYS A 197 5.40 -16.23 -14.78
C CYS A 197 6.68 -15.40 -14.90
N VAL A 198 6.86 -14.44 -13.99
CA VAL A 198 8.06 -13.62 -13.89
C VAL A 198 8.75 -13.81 -12.55
N TYR A 199 10.07 -13.84 -12.57
CA TYR A 199 10.91 -13.81 -11.37
C TYR A 199 12.27 -13.18 -11.70
N PHE A 200 13.05 -12.88 -10.68
CA PHE A 200 14.37 -12.26 -10.83
C PHE A 200 15.44 -13.16 -10.23
N GLY A 201 16.42 -13.54 -11.05
CA GLY A 201 17.57 -14.33 -10.65
C GLY A 201 18.80 -13.45 -10.45
N LYS A 202 19.61 -13.75 -9.42
CA LYS A 202 20.87 -13.05 -9.16
C LYS A 202 22.08 -13.89 -9.56
N ARG A 203 22.98 -13.33 -10.37
CA ARG A 203 24.28 -13.93 -10.69
C ARG A 203 25.36 -12.84 -10.72
N LYS A 204 26.57 -13.12 -10.23
CA LYS A 204 27.68 -12.15 -10.24
C LYS A 204 27.28 -10.76 -9.70
N LYS A 205 26.48 -10.75 -8.63
CA LYS A 205 25.91 -9.55 -7.98
C LYS A 205 24.88 -8.74 -8.80
N LYS A 206 24.53 -9.16 -10.01
CA LYS A 206 23.51 -8.52 -10.85
C LYS A 206 22.22 -9.33 -10.85
N TRP A 207 21.09 -8.65 -10.97
CA TRP A 207 19.79 -9.28 -11.17
C TRP A 207 19.44 -9.32 -12.66
N ILE A 208 18.70 -10.33 -13.08
CA ILE A 208 18.11 -10.42 -14.42
C ILE A 208 16.68 -10.91 -14.29
N MET A 209 15.77 -10.33 -15.07
CA MET A 209 14.39 -10.79 -15.15
C MET A 209 14.36 -12.10 -15.94
N VAL A 210 13.55 -13.04 -15.48
CA VAL A 210 13.21 -14.26 -16.19
C VAL A 210 11.71 -14.27 -16.40
N LEU A 211 11.28 -14.29 -17.66
CA LEU A 211 9.90 -14.41 -18.08
C LEU A 211 9.74 -15.77 -18.76
N ASP A 212 8.84 -16.60 -18.26
CA ASP A 212 8.54 -17.94 -18.79
C ASP A 212 9.80 -18.78 -19.04
N ASN A 213 10.63 -18.87 -18.01
CA ASN A 213 11.92 -19.60 -18.00
C ASN A 213 12.99 -19.05 -18.96
N LYS A 214 12.80 -17.86 -19.54
CA LYS A 214 13.77 -17.21 -20.42
C LYS A 214 14.23 -15.89 -19.82
N GLU A 215 15.54 -15.70 -19.74
CA GLU A 215 16.14 -14.42 -19.36
C GLU A 215 15.68 -13.32 -20.33
N SER A 216 15.24 -12.18 -19.80
CA SER A 216 14.65 -11.08 -20.57
C SER A 216 15.16 -9.73 -20.06
N GLY A 217 15.53 -8.85 -20.98
CA GLY A 217 16.05 -7.51 -20.66
C GLY A 217 17.51 -7.50 -20.15
N PRO A 218 17.99 -6.33 -19.71
CA PRO A 218 19.36 -6.13 -19.24
C PRO A 218 19.61 -6.66 -17.81
N GLU A 219 20.89 -6.92 -17.50
CA GLU A 219 21.35 -7.14 -16.12
C GLU A 219 21.34 -5.83 -15.31
N MET A 220 20.68 -5.84 -14.15
CA MET A 220 20.46 -4.66 -13.30
C MET A 220 21.22 -4.78 -11.97
N ASP A 221 21.59 -3.64 -11.36
CA ASP A 221 22.23 -3.60 -10.04
C ASP A 221 21.24 -3.97 -8.93
N ASP A 222 20.02 -3.44 -9.02
CA ASP A 222 18.89 -3.79 -8.14
C ASP A 222 17.56 -3.52 -8.85
N PHE A 223 16.46 -3.88 -8.20
CA PHE A 223 15.09 -3.60 -8.65
C PHE A 223 14.13 -3.46 -7.47
N ALA A 224 13.02 -2.74 -7.69
CA ALA A 224 12.01 -2.51 -6.66
C ALA A 224 10.61 -3.00 -7.07
N TYR A 225 9.98 -2.32 -8.02
CA TYR A 225 8.61 -2.60 -8.47
C TYR A 225 8.63 -3.32 -9.82
N TRP A 226 7.67 -4.22 -10.00
CA TRP A 226 7.42 -4.85 -11.28
C TRP A 226 5.94 -5.24 -11.38
N ARG A 227 5.40 -5.28 -12.60
CA ARG A 227 4.06 -5.81 -12.89
C ARG A 227 3.93 -6.23 -14.35
N PHE A 228 2.90 -7.01 -14.65
CA PHE A 228 2.43 -7.19 -16.02
C PHE A 228 1.64 -5.95 -16.49
N SER A 229 1.57 -5.74 -17.80
CA SER A 229 0.62 -4.81 -18.42
C SER A 229 -0.83 -5.29 -18.18
N PRO A 230 -1.84 -4.41 -18.32
CA PRO A 230 -3.24 -4.78 -18.09
C PRO A 230 -3.74 -5.97 -18.92
N ASP A 231 -3.24 -6.10 -20.16
CA ASP A 231 -3.55 -7.22 -21.06
C ASP A 231 -2.76 -8.51 -20.74
N GLY A 232 -1.88 -8.48 -19.74
CA GLY A 232 -1.11 -9.63 -19.27
C GLY A 232 0.11 -10.01 -20.13
N ASN A 233 0.35 -9.35 -21.27
CA ASN A 233 1.36 -9.78 -22.26
C ASN A 233 2.71 -9.05 -22.15
N GLY A 234 2.73 -7.89 -21.52
CA GLY A 234 3.92 -7.07 -21.32
C GLY A 234 4.39 -7.08 -19.86
N THR A 235 5.65 -6.72 -19.63
CA THR A 235 6.24 -6.58 -18.30
C THR A 235 6.90 -5.23 -18.12
N VAL A 236 6.83 -4.71 -16.90
CA VAL A 236 7.56 -3.52 -16.48
C VAL A 236 8.35 -3.82 -15.21
N VAL A 237 9.58 -3.32 -15.14
CA VAL A 237 10.40 -3.36 -13.92
C VAL A 237 11.09 -2.02 -13.70
N ALA A 238 10.96 -1.49 -12.48
CA ALA A 238 11.75 -0.39 -11.97
C ALA A 238 13.15 -0.92 -11.64
N ALA A 239 14.10 -0.70 -12.55
CA ALA A 239 15.45 -1.22 -12.48
C ALA A 239 16.44 -0.12 -12.09
N GLN A 240 17.42 -0.49 -11.27
CA GLN A 240 18.55 0.37 -10.92
C GLN A 240 19.76 0.02 -11.78
N PHE A 241 20.37 1.06 -12.38
CA PHE A 241 21.66 0.98 -13.06
C PHE A 241 22.61 2.00 -12.42
N LYS A 242 23.64 1.51 -11.72
CA LYS A 242 24.51 2.34 -10.86
C LYS A 242 23.67 3.10 -9.82
N SER A 243 23.62 4.43 -9.90
CA SER A 243 22.83 5.31 -9.03
C SER A 243 21.42 5.56 -9.56
N ASP A 244 21.20 5.36 -10.86
CA ASP A 244 20.03 5.88 -11.55
C ASP A 244 18.98 4.79 -11.69
N TRP A 245 17.73 5.23 -11.84
CA TRP A 245 16.57 4.37 -11.98
C TRP A 245 15.90 4.59 -13.33
N THR A 246 15.33 3.52 -13.87
CA THR A 246 14.54 3.56 -15.10
C THR A 246 13.46 2.48 -15.07
N TRP A 247 12.37 2.72 -15.78
CA TRP A 247 11.43 1.67 -16.13
C TRP A 247 11.96 0.90 -17.34
N VAL A 248 12.18 -0.40 -17.17
CA VAL A 248 12.43 -1.33 -18.27
C VAL A 248 11.07 -1.91 -18.67
N VAL A 249 10.61 -1.56 -19.86
CA VAL A 249 9.33 -2.01 -20.42
C VAL A 249 9.61 -3.02 -21.51
N ASN A 250 9.10 -4.24 -21.38
CA ASN A 250 9.31 -5.34 -22.31
C ASN A 250 10.80 -5.54 -22.67
N GLY A 251 11.67 -5.50 -21.65
CA GLY A 251 13.11 -5.65 -21.79
C GLY A 251 13.86 -4.42 -22.32
N THR A 252 13.17 -3.32 -22.62
CA THR A 252 13.77 -2.08 -23.15
C THR A 252 13.80 -0.98 -22.08
N PRO A 253 14.99 -0.47 -21.67
CA PRO A 253 15.10 0.63 -20.73
C PRO A 253 14.57 1.96 -21.28
N GLY A 254 13.84 2.71 -20.47
CA GLY A 254 13.50 4.11 -20.71
C GLY A 254 14.58 5.10 -20.22
N PRO A 255 14.26 6.40 -20.12
CA PRO A 255 15.16 7.42 -19.57
C PRO A 255 15.72 7.07 -18.18
N SER A 256 17.02 7.32 -17.98
CA SER A 256 17.67 7.20 -16.66
C SER A 256 17.41 8.46 -15.85
N LEU A 257 16.84 8.31 -14.66
CA LEU A 257 16.45 9.40 -13.76
C LEU A 257 16.92 9.10 -12.34
N ASP A 258 17.14 10.14 -11.53
CA ASP A 258 17.45 9.93 -10.11
C ASP A 258 16.24 9.33 -9.40
N VAL A 259 15.04 9.83 -9.69
CA VAL A 259 13.76 9.40 -9.12
C VAL A 259 12.81 9.00 -10.25
N ILE A 260 12.10 7.88 -10.09
CA ILE A 260 10.99 7.49 -10.95
C ILE A 260 9.70 7.37 -10.14
N GLY A 261 8.62 7.93 -10.69
CA GLY A 261 7.25 7.72 -10.24
C GLY A 261 6.74 6.35 -10.63
N TYR A 262 5.55 6.00 -10.15
CA TYR A 262 4.87 4.79 -10.60
C TYR A 262 4.46 4.93 -12.07
N LEU A 263 4.63 3.85 -12.83
CA LEU A 263 4.23 3.77 -14.23
C LEU A 263 2.79 3.32 -14.35
N ASP A 264 2.04 4.07 -15.14
CA ASP A 264 0.68 3.74 -15.50
C ASP A 264 0.51 3.39 -16.98
N PHE A 265 -0.48 2.56 -17.28
CA PHE A 265 -0.78 2.10 -18.64
C PHE A 265 -2.08 2.75 -19.12
N SER A 266 -2.19 2.98 -20.44
CA SER A 266 -3.49 3.23 -21.06
C SER A 266 -4.42 2.03 -20.86
N SER A 267 -5.73 2.25 -20.98
CA SER A 267 -6.76 1.24 -20.81
C SER A 267 -6.56 0.03 -21.73
N ASP A 268 -6.02 0.26 -22.94
CA ASP A 268 -5.71 -0.77 -23.92
C ASP A 268 -4.32 -1.41 -23.75
N GLY A 269 -3.53 -0.95 -22.76
CA GLY A 269 -2.18 -1.43 -22.46
C GLY A 269 -1.11 -1.06 -23.49
N LYS A 270 -1.45 -0.33 -24.56
CA LYS A 270 -0.51 -0.02 -25.65
C LYS A 270 0.43 1.15 -25.34
N HIS A 271 -0.01 2.06 -24.48
CA HIS A 271 0.76 3.21 -24.06
C HIS A 271 1.08 3.13 -22.58
N TYR A 272 2.18 3.73 -22.17
CA TYR A 272 2.53 3.90 -20.77
C TYR A 272 3.06 5.30 -20.49
N ALA A 273 2.87 5.75 -19.26
CA ALA A 273 3.38 7.03 -18.82
C ALA A 273 3.84 6.98 -17.36
N TYR A 274 4.79 7.84 -17.01
CA TYR A 274 5.22 8.05 -15.64
C TYR A 274 5.84 9.43 -15.47
N GLY A 275 5.78 9.94 -14.24
CA GLY A 275 6.59 11.08 -13.83
C GLY A 275 7.98 10.60 -13.42
N GLY A 276 8.99 11.44 -13.55
CA GLY A 276 10.30 11.18 -12.96
C GLY A 276 11.05 12.48 -12.69
N THR A 277 12.23 12.42 -12.10
CA THR A 277 12.99 13.62 -11.72
C THR A 277 14.48 13.41 -11.81
N GLU A 278 15.15 14.39 -12.40
CA GLU A 278 16.59 14.57 -12.33
C GLU A 278 16.92 15.50 -11.15
N ALA A 279 17.82 15.08 -10.28
CA ALA A 279 18.22 15.80 -9.08
C ALA A 279 19.68 16.26 -9.18
N GLN A 280 19.88 17.57 -9.38
CA GLN A 280 21.21 18.16 -9.39
C GLN A 280 21.58 18.66 -8.00
N SER A 281 22.39 17.88 -7.28
CA SER A 281 22.92 18.27 -5.97
C SER A 281 23.99 19.35 -6.09
N GLY A 282 23.78 20.50 -5.45
CA GLY A 282 24.73 21.60 -5.35
C GLY A 282 25.05 21.98 -3.90
N PHE A 283 26.14 22.72 -3.69
CA PHE A 283 26.64 23.08 -2.35
C PHE A 283 25.60 23.81 -1.46
N LYS A 284 24.70 24.61 -2.07
CA LYS A 284 23.67 25.39 -1.37
C LYS A 284 22.24 24.94 -1.62
N LYS A 285 21.99 24.08 -2.61
CA LYS A 285 20.64 23.66 -3.01
C LYS A 285 20.75 22.41 -3.87
N THR A 286 19.87 21.43 -3.65
CA THR A 286 19.57 20.40 -4.64
C THR A 286 18.44 20.92 -5.52
N LYS A 287 18.69 21.07 -6.81
CA LYS A 287 17.67 21.40 -7.82
C LYS A 287 17.05 20.11 -8.33
N THR A 288 15.77 20.16 -8.66
CA THR A 288 15.00 19.03 -9.17
C THR A 288 14.29 19.46 -10.44
N HIS A 289 14.40 18.66 -11.49
CA HIS A 289 13.69 18.87 -12.75
C HIS A 289 12.82 17.65 -13.00
N GLY A 290 11.52 17.83 -12.79
CA GLY A 290 10.51 16.81 -13.05
C GLY A 290 10.29 16.65 -14.54
N VAL A 291 10.06 15.43 -14.98
CA VAL A 291 9.77 15.08 -16.37
C VAL A 291 8.54 14.19 -16.44
N VAL A 292 7.71 14.38 -17.47
CA VAL A 292 6.68 13.43 -17.87
C VAL A 292 7.26 12.59 -18.99
N VAL A 293 7.24 11.27 -18.82
CA VAL A 293 7.67 10.30 -19.83
C VAL A 293 6.44 9.58 -20.38
N ILE A 294 6.32 9.52 -21.69
CA ILE A 294 5.29 8.77 -22.43
C ILE A 294 6.00 7.85 -23.41
N ASP A 295 5.74 6.55 -23.35
CA ASP A 295 6.34 5.54 -24.23
C ASP A 295 7.87 5.63 -24.33
N GLY A 296 8.51 5.91 -23.19
CA GLY A 296 9.98 5.98 -23.07
C GLY A 296 10.57 7.29 -23.60
N ARG A 297 9.74 8.29 -23.92
CA ARG A 297 10.17 9.61 -24.40
C ARG A 297 9.70 10.71 -23.45
N THR A 298 10.59 11.67 -23.17
CA THR A 298 10.23 12.86 -22.39
C THR A 298 9.25 13.74 -23.18
N ALA A 299 8.07 13.98 -22.60
CA ALA A 299 6.97 14.74 -23.20
C ALA A 299 6.82 16.15 -22.59
N GLY A 300 7.29 16.37 -21.36
CA GLY A 300 7.25 17.67 -20.67
C GLY A 300 8.24 17.75 -19.53
N SER A 301 8.61 18.96 -19.10
CA SER A 301 9.51 19.19 -17.97
C SER A 301 9.06 20.36 -17.09
N TYR A 302 9.33 20.23 -15.79
CA TYR A 302 8.82 21.12 -14.75
C TYR A 302 9.90 21.37 -13.68
N GLU A 303 10.17 22.63 -13.34
CA GLU A 303 11.12 22.94 -12.28
C GLU A 303 10.51 22.70 -10.90
N GLY A 304 11.05 21.71 -10.18
CA GLY A 304 10.70 21.46 -8.79
C GLY A 304 11.36 22.44 -7.84
N LYS A 305 10.76 22.63 -6.67
CA LYS A 305 11.30 23.51 -5.62
C LYS A 305 12.66 23.04 -5.12
N GLY A 306 12.93 21.73 -5.13
CA GLY A 306 14.15 21.17 -4.58
C GLY A 306 14.30 21.40 -3.06
N PHE A 307 15.50 21.22 -2.52
CA PHE A 307 15.81 21.49 -1.10
C PHE A 307 17.02 22.39 -0.93
N GLY A 308 17.04 23.19 0.15
CA GLY A 308 18.20 23.95 0.57
C GLY A 308 19.34 23.03 1.03
N GLY A 309 20.56 23.33 0.59
CA GLY A 309 21.80 22.65 0.97
C GLY A 309 22.34 23.22 2.28
N GLY A 310 21.85 22.72 3.40
CA GLY A 310 22.34 23.05 4.74
C GLY A 310 21.40 22.60 5.87
N TRP A 311 21.94 22.00 6.93
CA TRP A 311 21.28 21.44 8.15
C TRP A 311 20.20 20.36 7.95
N GLN A 312 19.37 20.41 6.90
CA GLN A 312 18.38 19.38 6.58
C GLN A 312 19.01 18.11 5.98
N GLY A 313 20.18 18.24 5.33
CA GLY A 313 20.95 17.11 4.79
C GLY A 313 21.71 16.28 5.83
N LEU A 314 21.89 16.78 7.06
CA LEU A 314 22.61 16.08 8.14
C LEU A 314 21.78 14.95 8.79
N PHE A 315 20.47 14.90 8.55
CA PHE A 315 19.56 13.93 9.16
C PHE A 315 19.11 12.79 8.22
N GLY A 316 19.77 12.60 7.06
CA GLY A 316 19.54 11.45 6.16
C GLY A 316 18.19 11.42 5.42
N ALA A 317 17.18 12.14 5.90
CA ALA A 317 15.84 12.20 5.30
C ALA A 317 15.82 12.84 3.90
N SER A 318 16.78 13.71 3.57
CA SER A 318 16.82 14.41 2.27
C SER A 318 17.38 13.56 1.14
N GLN A 319 18.33 12.65 1.40
CA GLN A 319 18.82 11.72 0.37
C GLN A 319 17.76 10.69 0.03
N GLN A 320 16.95 10.30 1.02
CA GLN A 320 15.92 9.29 0.84
C GLN A 320 14.73 9.73 -0.01
N ILE A 321 14.58 11.01 -0.37
CA ILE A 321 13.50 11.52 -1.24
C ILE A 321 13.99 11.98 -2.61
N ALA A 322 15.30 11.94 -2.87
CA ALA A 322 15.91 12.41 -4.10
C ALA A 322 16.45 11.28 -4.99
N THR A 323 16.22 10.01 -4.66
CA THR A 323 16.62 8.88 -5.51
C THR A 323 15.64 7.71 -5.43
N GLY A 324 15.47 6.92 -6.47
CA GLY A 324 14.73 5.66 -6.46
C GLY A 324 13.22 5.78 -6.56
N PRO A 325 12.52 4.64 -6.66
CA PRO A 325 11.11 4.61 -7.04
C PRO A 325 10.20 5.06 -5.89
N ARG A 326 9.31 6.01 -6.14
CA ARG A 326 8.44 6.64 -5.11
C ARG A 326 7.32 7.45 -5.73
N HIS A 327 6.31 7.77 -4.92
CA HIS A 327 5.35 8.82 -5.26
C HIS A 327 6.06 10.18 -5.43
N LEU A 328 5.75 10.85 -6.52
CA LEU A 328 6.28 12.18 -6.79
C LEU A 328 5.35 13.27 -6.24
N PHE A 329 5.91 14.12 -5.39
CA PHE A 329 5.28 15.38 -4.97
C PHE A 329 5.56 16.51 -5.98
N PRO A 330 4.55 17.12 -6.61
CA PRO A 330 4.75 18.11 -7.66
C PRO A 330 5.46 19.38 -7.17
N ASP A 331 5.19 19.89 -5.96
CA ASP A 331 5.93 21.06 -5.44
C ASP A 331 7.44 20.75 -5.31
N PHE A 332 7.80 19.58 -4.78
CA PHE A 332 9.19 19.22 -4.55
C PHE A 332 9.90 18.79 -5.84
N HIS A 333 9.37 17.77 -6.52
CA HIS A 333 9.98 17.12 -7.69
C HIS A 333 9.76 17.88 -9.00
N GLY A 334 8.74 18.73 -9.06
CA GLY A 334 8.32 19.45 -10.27
C GLY A 334 7.11 18.81 -10.96
N VAL A 335 6.93 17.49 -10.82
CA VAL A 335 5.81 16.74 -11.38
C VAL A 335 5.27 15.75 -10.34
N SER A 336 4.00 15.36 -10.43
CA SER A 336 3.45 14.23 -9.67
C SER A 336 3.63 12.90 -10.40
N ASP A 337 3.11 11.82 -9.80
CA ASP A 337 2.83 10.62 -10.59
C ASP A 337 1.85 10.96 -11.72
N VAL A 338 1.96 10.19 -12.81
CA VAL A 338 1.17 10.37 -14.03
C VAL A 338 0.25 9.17 -14.15
N GLN A 339 -1.03 9.41 -14.44
CA GLN A 339 -2.04 8.36 -14.58
C GLN A 339 -2.83 8.53 -15.87
N TYR A 340 -3.30 7.42 -16.44
CA TYR A 340 -4.31 7.42 -17.48
C TYR A 340 -5.70 7.34 -16.83
N THR A 341 -6.66 8.11 -17.35
CA THR A 341 -8.08 7.90 -17.04
C THR A 341 -8.60 6.67 -17.80
N PRO A 342 -9.74 6.07 -17.38
CA PRO A 342 -10.40 5.01 -18.13
C PRO A 342 -10.75 5.36 -19.59
N ASP A 343 -10.89 6.65 -19.92
CA ASP A 343 -11.09 7.16 -21.28
C ASP A 343 -9.78 7.63 -21.96
N ASP A 344 -8.62 7.13 -21.49
CA ASP A 344 -7.27 7.31 -22.02
C ASP A 344 -6.72 8.75 -22.04
N LYS A 345 -7.24 9.63 -21.18
CA LYS A 345 -6.66 10.96 -20.94
C LYS A 345 -5.50 10.87 -19.97
N LEU A 346 -4.45 11.66 -20.22
CA LEU A 346 -3.28 11.73 -19.35
C LEU A 346 -3.48 12.79 -18.26
N VAL A 347 -3.35 12.41 -17.00
CA VAL A 347 -3.56 13.28 -15.84
C VAL A 347 -2.34 13.31 -14.93
N TYR A 348 -1.86 14.51 -14.59
CA TYR A 348 -0.74 14.71 -13.67
C TYR A 348 -0.73 16.16 -13.16
N ALA A 349 -0.05 16.41 -12.04
CA ALA A 349 0.23 17.75 -11.55
C ALA A 349 1.65 18.19 -11.94
N GLY A 350 1.82 19.42 -12.38
CA GLY A 350 3.09 20.03 -12.71
C GLY A 350 3.27 21.38 -12.00
N ARG A 351 4.49 21.66 -11.55
CA ARG A 351 4.86 22.94 -10.93
C ARG A 351 5.22 23.96 -12.00
N GLN A 352 4.52 25.09 -11.98
CA GLN A 352 4.72 26.22 -12.88
C GLN A 352 5.52 27.34 -12.22
N GLY A 353 6.53 27.86 -12.93
CA GLY A 353 7.21 29.13 -12.64
C GLY A 353 7.48 29.42 -11.16
N GLU A 354 6.91 30.53 -10.66
CA GLU A 354 7.09 31.07 -9.30
C GLU A 354 6.62 30.15 -8.16
N GLY A 355 6.08 28.97 -8.47
CA GLY A 355 5.86 27.89 -7.52
C GLY A 355 4.43 27.45 -7.33
N ASN A 356 3.54 27.83 -8.25
CA ASN A 356 2.19 27.29 -8.28
C ASN A 356 2.22 25.87 -8.85
N VAL A 357 1.29 25.03 -8.42
CA VAL A 357 1.07 23.69 -8.94
C VAL A 357 -0.29 23.65 -9.64
N THR A 358 -0.33 22.98 -10.79
CA THR A 358 -1.50 22.85 -11.65
C THR A 358 -1.69 21.40 -12.05
N VAL A 359 -2.94 20.92 -12.04
CA VAL A 359 -3.30 19.61 -12.62
C VAL A 359 -3.54 19.78 -14.11
N TYR A 360 -2.90 18.95 -14.92
CA TYR A 360 -3.04 18.86 -16.36
C TYR A 360 -3.91 17.66 -16.73
N VAL A 361 -4.80 17.85 -17.71
CA VAL A 361 -5.54 16.77 -18.38
C VAL A 361 -5.22 16.90 -19.87
N ASP A 362 -4.55 15.92 -20.46
CA ASP A 362 -4.02 15.98 -21.84
C ASP A 362 -3.25 17.28 -22.13
N SER A 363 -2.38 17.67 -21.18
CA SER A 363 -1.62 18.93 -21.23
C SER A 363 -2.46 20.22 -21.18
N VAL A 364 -3.77 20.14 -20.97
CA VAL A 364 -4.63 21.29 -20.70
C VAL A 364 -4.53 21.64 -19.21
N PRO A 365 -4.06 22.85 -18.85
CA PRO A 365 -3.87 23.23 -17.45
C PRO A 365 -5.20 23.57 -16.78
N GLY A 366 -5.35 23.10 -15.54
CA GLY A 366 -6.38 23.49 -14.61
C GLY A 366 -6.13 24.79 -13.84
N PRO A 367 -6.87 25.01 -12.75
CA PRO A 367 -6.65 26.13 -11.83
C PRO A 367 -5.33 25.97 -11.05
N ASN A 368 -4.72 27.12 -10.71
CA ASN A 368 -3.46 27.21 -9.98
C ASN A 368 -3.67 27.18 -8.46
N PHE A 369 -2.82 26.41 -7.79
CA PHE A 369 -2.78 26.31 -6.33
C PHE A 369 -1.34 26.44 -5.81
N GLU A 370 -1.19 26.74 -4.52
CA GLU A 370 0.13 26.70 -3.87
C GLU A 370 0.73 25.29 -3.89
N ASN A 371 -0.13 24.28 -3.77
CA ASN A 371 0.22 22.87 -3.88
C ASN A 371 -1.04 22.02 -4.14
N ILE A 372 -0.87 20.80 -4.62
CA ILE A 372 -1.91 19.77 -4.61
C ILE A 372 -1.63 18.84 -3.42
N VAL A 373 -2.62 18.68 -2.54
CA VAL A 373 -2.43 18.04 -1.21
C VAL A 373 -3.10 16.67 -1.08
N SER A 374 -3.65 16.16 -2.17
CA SER A 374 -4.24 14.83 -2.30
C SER A 374 -3.75 14.14 -3.57
N SER A 375 -4.05 12.85 -3.71
CA SER A 375 -4.08 12.19 -5.02
C SER A 375 -5.14 12.80 -5.92
N ILE A 376 -5.03 12.58 -7.24
CA ILE A 376 -6.06 12.94 -8.22
C ILE A 376 -6.90 11.69 -8.46
N VAL A 377 -8.20 11.75 -8.15
CA VAL A 377 -9.13 10.63 -8.36
C VAL A 377 -9.94 10.85 -9.62
N VAL A 378 -10.32 9.76 -10.27
CA VAL A 378 -11.11 9.74 -11.52
C VAL A 378 -12.31 8.84 -11.30
N SER A 379 -13.48 9.21 -11.83
CA SER A 379 -14.67 8.35 -11.78
C SER A 379 -14.46 7.05 -12.56
N GLY A 380 -15.21 6.01 -12.20
CA GLY A 380 -15.12 4.71 -12.87
C GLY A 380 -15.48 4.77 -14.36
N ASP A 381 -16.27 5.76 -14.78
CA ASP A 381 -16.58 6.00 -16.20
C ASP A 381 -15.59 6.93 -16.91
N GLY A 382 -14.55 7.42 -16.23
CA GLY A 382 -13.50 8.31 -16.76
C GLY A 382 -13.93 9.75 -17.02
N LYS A 383 -15.19 10.11 -16.80
CA LYS A 383 -15.72 11.44 -17.17
C LYS A 383 -15.44 12.52 -16.15
N HIS A 384 -15.24 12.13 -14.89
CA HIS A 384 -15.06 13.06 -13.80
C HIS A 384 -13.71 12.86 -13.12
N LEU A 385 -13.12 13.94 -12.64
CA LEU A 385 -11.92 13.92 -11.81
C LEU A 385 -12.07 14.86 -10.62
N ALA A 386 -11.39 14.55 -9.52
CA ALA A 386 -11.29 15.46 -8.39
C ALA A 386 -9.94 15.42 -7.69
N TYR A 387 -9.62 16.53 -7.03
CA TYR A 387 -8.43 16.67 -6.19
C TYR A 387 -8.59 17.85 -5.22
N LEU A 388 -7.69 17.95 -4.25
CA LEU A 388 -7.66 19.04 -3.29
C LEU A 388 -6.46 19.96 -3.54
N GLY A 389 -6.74 21.20 -3.88
CA GLY A 389 -5.74 22.25 -4.07
C GLY A 389 -5.58 23.10 -2.81
N LYS A 390 -4.35 23.39 -2.39
CA LYS A 390 -4.08 24.31 -1.28
C LYS A 390 -4.12 25.77 -1.74
N LYS A 391 -4.86 26.60 -1.02
CA LYS A 391 -4.90 28.04 -1.20
C LYS A 391 -5.02 28.73 0.16
N ASP A 392 -4.04 29.55 0.50
CA ASP A 392 -3.92 30.18 1.82
C ASP A 392 -3.93 29.12 2.95
N GLU A 393 -4.73 29.34 4.00
CA GLU A 393 -4.94 28.37 5.08
C GLU A 393 -6.08 27.38 4.80
N SER A 394 -6.52 27.24 3.55
CA SER A 394 -7.62 26.34 3.19
C SER A 394 -7.21 25.37 2.08
N PHE A 395 -7.95 24.29 1.97
CA PHE A 395 -7.92 23.44 0.78
C PHE A 395 -9.24 23.58 0.05
N VAL A 396 -9.14 23.62 -1.27
CA VAL A 396 -10.23 23.81 -2.20
C VAL A 396 -10.48 22.48 -2.87
N GLU A 397 -11.70 21.98 -2.75
CA GLU A 397 -12.15 20.85 -3.55
C GLU A 397 -12.25 21.29 -5.01
N VAL A 398 -11.62 20.54 -5.91
CA VAL A 398 -11.67 20.80 -7.35
C VAL A 398 -12.31 19.59 -8.00
N ARG A 399 -13.37 19.81 -8.77
CA ARG A 399 -14.01 18.78 -9.60
C ARG A 399 -13.93 19.22 -11.05
N ASP A 400 -13.45 18.37 -11.95
CA ASP A 400 -13.39 18.63 -13.39
C ASP A 400 -12.71 19.95 -13.76
N GLN A 401 -11.59 20.24 -13.09
CA GLN A 401 -10.84 21.50 -13.23
C GLN A 401 -11.63 22.76 -12.79
N VAL A 402 -12.73 22.61 -12.06
CA VAL A 402 -13.54 23.70 -11.52
C VAL A 402 -13.39 23.75 -9.99
N PRO A 403 -12.84 24.84 -9.42
CA PRO A 403 -12.77 25.03 -7.98
C PRO A 403 -14.17 25.14 -7.35
N GLY A 404 -14.39 24.39 -6.28
CA GLY A 404 -15.62 24.32 -5.52
C GLY A 404 -15.46 24.78 -4.05
N PRO A 405 -16.12 24.09 -3.09
CA PRO A 405 -16.05 24.45 -1.68
C PRO A 405 -14.62 24.47 -1.13
N SER A 406 -14.37 25.39 -0.20
CA SER A 406 -13.10 25.49 0.52
C SER A 406 -13.29 25.09 1.98
N PHE A 407 -12.30 24.41 2.54
CA PHE A 407 -12.35 23.90 3.89
C PHE A 407 -11.21 24.49 4.71
N PRO A 408 -11.51 25.01 5.92
CA PRO A 408 -10.52 25.68 6.73
C PRO A 408 -9.52 24.69 7.29
N GLY A 409 -8.25 25.00 7.06
CA GLY A 409 -7.10 24.22 7.47
C GLY A 409 -6.30 24.80 8.62
N LYS A 410 -6.98 25.33 9.65
CA LYS A 410 -6.29 25.93 10.81
C LYS A 410 -5.49 24.87 11.59
N ARG A 411 -4.19 25.14 11.78
CA ARG A 411 -3.10 24.27 12.28
C ARG A 411 -2.58 23.29 11.24
N GLU A 412 -1.26 22.99 11.30
CA GLU A 412 -0.47 22.08 10.45
C GLU A 412 -1.25 20.82 10.01
N LEU A 413 -2.09 20.96 8.99
CA LEU A 413 -2.66 19.84 8.26
C LEU A 413 -1.52 19.21 7.48
N SER A 414 -1.27 17.95 7.83
CA SER A 414 -0.45 17.06 7.02
C SER A 414 -1.38 16.45 5.97
N PHE A 415 -0.91 16.39 4.72
CA PHE A 415 -1.42 15.67 3.55
C PHE A 415 -2.77 14.91 3.69
N VAL A 416 -3.65 15.03 2.70
CA VAL A 416 -4.90 14.25 2.65
C VAL A 416 -4.57 12.83 2.20
N GLU A 417 -4.53 11.90 3.15
CA GLU A 417 -4.14 10.49 2.93
C GLU A 417 -5.15 9.75 2.05
N THR A 418 -6.45 9.98 2.27
CA THR A 418 -7.54 9.31 1.54
C THR A 418 -8.42 10.31 0.78
N ILE A 419 -8.67 10.03 -0.49
CA ILE A 419 -9.70 10.65 -1.33
C ILE A 419 -10.33 9.56 -2.20
N ALA A 420 -11.65 9.60 -2.37
CA ALA A 420 -12.41 8.60 -3.10
C ALA A 420 -13.59 9.25 -3.83
N MET A 421 -13.88 8.77 -5.04
CA MET A 421 -15.00 9.20 -5.86
C MET A 421 -15.84 7.96 -6.19
N ASN A 422 -17.17 8.11 -6.20
CA ASN A 422 -18.04 7.02 -6.64
C ASN A 422 -17.98 6.83 -8.17
N LYS A 423 -18.59 5.75 -8.66
CA LYS A 423 -18.45 5.31 -10.06
C LYS A 423 -18.86 6.36 -11.11
N ASP A 424 -19.92 7.14 -10.84
CA ASP A 424 -20.44 8.15 -11.76
C ASP A 424 -19.92 9.57 -11.48
N GLY A 425 -19.06 9.75 -10.48
CA GLY A 425 -18.48 11.05 -10.13
C GLY A 425 -19.40 12.00 -9.37
N SER A 426 -20.63 11.61 -9.03
CA SER A 426 -21.56 12.47 -8.29
C SER A 426 -21.16 12.69 -6.83
N HIS A 427 -20.49 11.70 -6.21
CA HIS A 427 -20.11 11.71 -4.80
C HIS A 427 -18.59 11.70 -4.62
N LEU A 428 -18.10 12.56 -3.71
CA LEU A 428 -16.70 12.64 -3.32
C LEU A 428 -16.55 12.51 -1.80
N ALA A 429 -15.58 11.71 -1.39
CA ALA A 429 -15.16 11.55 -0.02
C ALA A 429 -13.68 11.85 0.13
N TYR A 430 -13.27 12.47 1.23
CA TYR A 430 -11.86 12.60 1.57
C TYR A 430 -11.64 12.75 3.06
N GLU A 431 -10.45 12.40 3.52
CA GLU A 431 -10.06 12.51 4.92
C GLU A 431 -9.48 13.88 5.25
N ILE A 432 -9.79 14.40 6.43
CA ILE A 432 -9.08 15.53 7.03
C ILE A 432 -8.36 15.04 8.29
N VAL A 433 -7.06 15.32 8.38
CA VAL A 433 -6.20 14.92 9.50
C VAL A 433 -5.67 16.15 10.26
N ARG A 434 -6.18 16.41 11.46
CA ARG A 434 -5.76 17.52 12.32
C ARG A 434 -4.89 17.05 13.48
N GLY A 435 -3.73 17.67 13.63
CA GLY A 435 -2.75 17.21 14.62
C GLY A 435 -2.09 15.90 14.19
N GLY A 436 -1.24 15.33 15.06
CA GLY A 436 -0.57 14.06 14.77
C GLY A 436 0.90 14.13 14.32
N ASN A 437 1.64 15.20 14.64
CA ASN A 437 3.08 15.26 14.35
C ASN A 437 3.96 15.32 15.61
N GLN A 438 4.52 14.18 16.00
CA GLN A 438 5.79 14.14 16.74
C GLN A 438 6.79 13.15 16.12
N PHE A 439 7.24 13.44 14.90
CA PHE A 439 8.48 12.88 14.31
C PHE A 439 9.76 13.23 15.10
N LYS A 440 9.67 13.92 16.24
CA LYS A 440 10.82 14.22 17.10
C LYS A 440 10.73 13.80 18.57
N GLN A 441 9.60 13.29 19.08
CA GLN A 441 9.47 12.98 20.52
C GLN A 441 8.52 11.80 20.86
N GLY A 442 8.50 10.76 20.02
CA GLY A 442 7.80 9.49 20.31
C GLY A 442 6.84 9.14 19.19
N LEU A 443 7.22 8.16 18.38
CA LEU A 443 6.58 7.75 17.12
C LEU A 443 5.13 7.29 17.33
N THR A 444 4.15 8.16 17.13
CA THR A 444 2.73 7.79 17.10
C THR A 444 2.07 8.26 15.80
N ARG A 445 1.20 7.42 15.22
CA ARG A 445 0.35 7.73 14.05
C ARG A 445 -1.00 8.36 14.46
N ARG A 446 -1.22 8.54 15.76
CA ARG A 446 -2.50 8.97 16.30
C ARG A 446 -2.75 10.45 16.00
N ALA A 447 -3.90 10.76 15.41
CA ALA A 447 -4.31 12.09 15.00
C ALA A 447 -5.83 12.25 15.09
N LEU A 448 -6.31 13.50 15.07
CA LEU A 448 -7.75 13.76 14.91
C LEU A 448 -8.10 13.60 13.43
N ARG A 449 -8.94 12.64 13.11
CA ARG A 449 -9.29 12.25 11.75
C ARG A 449 -10.79 12.29 11.55
N ARG A 450 -11.23 12.72 10.37
CA ARG A 450 -12.65 12.64 9.97
C ARG A 450 -12.77 12.49 8.46
N MET A 451 -13.82 11.80 8.03
CA MET A 451 -14.23 11.80 6.63
C MET A 451 -15.10 13.03 6.34
N VAL A 452 -14.93 13.62 5.16
CA VAL A 452 -15.85 14.58 4.57
C VAL A 452 -16.48 13.93 3.37
N ILE A 453 -17.81 13.90 3.32
CA ILE A 453 -18.60 13.33 2.23
C ILE A 453 -19.42 14.46 1.61
N ASP A 454 -19.17 14.78 0.34
CA ASP A 454 -19.79 15.88 -0.40
C ASP A 454 -19.81 17.21 0.37
N GLY A 455 -18.65 17.54 0.93
CA GLY A 455 -18.43 18.74 1.72
C GLY A 455 -19.07 18.74 3.10
N LYS A 456 -19.72 17.65 3.52
CA LYS A 456 -20.26 17.49 4.87
C LYS A 456 -19.28 16.72 5.74
N ALA A 457 -18.78 17.37 6.79
CA ALA A 457 -17.87 16.74 7.74
C ALA A 457 -18.61 15.72 8.61
N GLY A 458 -18.11 14.48 8.61
CA GLY A 458 -18.54 13.41 9.49
C GLY A 458 -17.99 13.55 10.92
N PRO A 459 -18.19 12.52 11.75
CA PRO A 459 -17.64 12.43 13.10
C PRO A 459 -16.10 12.51 13.11
N GLU A 460 -15.54 12.98 14.22
CA GLU A 460 -14.09 13.07 14.43
C GLU A 460 -13.62 12.03 15.41
N TYR A 461 -12.55 11.33 15.04
CA TYR A 461 -11.92 10.29 15.81
C TYR A 461 -10.49 10.70 16.16
N ASP A 462 -10.10 10.55 17.43
CA ASP A 462 -8.69 10.45 17.78
C ASP A 462 -8.25 9.02 17.52
N SER A 463 -7.71 8.73 16.33
CA SER A 463 -7.45 7.37 15.84
C SER A 463 -6.09 7.26 15.15
N ASN A 464 -5.66 6.02 14.92
CA ASN A 464 -4.39 5.75 14.23
C ASN A 464 -4.52 5.91 12.71
N ASP A 465 -5.69 5.59 12.15
CA ASP A 465 -5.93 5.49 10.71
C ASP A 465 -7.44 5.50 10.42
N LEU A 466 -7.83 6.09 9.28
CA LEU A 466 -9.14 5.87 8.65
C LEU A 466 -8.88 5.19 7.32
N SER A 467 -9.30 3.94 7.17
CA SER A 467 -8.95 3.09 6.02
C SER A 467 -10.16 2.48 5.34
N HIS A 468 -9.90 1.91 4.15
CA HIS A 468 -10.88 1.13 3.37
C HIS A 468 -12.21 1.85 3.17
N PHE A 469 -12.16 3.16 2.94
CA PHE A 469 -13.36 3.87 2.53
C PHE A 469 -13.87 3.28 1.20
N ARG A 470 -15.14 2.89 1.13
CA ARG A 470 -15.80 2.49 -0.11
C ARG A 470 -17.22 3.06 -0.19
N PHE A 471 -17.59 3.50 -1.40
CA PHE A 471 -18.99 3.70 -1.77
C PHE A 471 -19.61 2.36 -2.18
N GLY A 472 -20.91 2.19 -1.90
CA GLY A 472 -21.73 1.10 -2.45
C GLY A 472 -21.90 1.23 -3.98
N GLU A 473 -22.45 0.21 -4.62
CA GLU A 473 -22.61 0.18 -6.08
C GLU A 473 -23.54 1.31 -6.56
N GLY A 474 -24.59 1.59 -5.80
CA GLY A 474 -25.50 2.71 -6.03
C GLY A 474 -24.88 4.09 -5.71
N GLY A 475 -23.71 4.14 -5.10
CA GLY A 475 -22.97 5.38 -4.80
C GLY A 475 -23.55 6.25 -3.68
N THR A 476 -24.67 5.85 -3.08
CA THR A 476 -25.39 6.63 -2.04
C THR A 476 -24.98 6.27 -0.62
N HIS A 477 -24.56 5.04 -0.41
CA HIS A 477 -24.13 4.48 0.86
C HIS A 477 -22.61 4.30 0.89
N TYR A 478 -22.00 4.38 2.08
CA TYR A 478 -20.56 4.24 2.23
C TYR A 478 -20.16 3.65 3.58
N PHE A 479 -19.02 2.96 3.62
CA PHE A 479 -18.38 2.57 4.88
C PHE A 479 -16.91 3.00 4.92
N TYR A 480 -16.36 3.02 6.13
CA TYR A 480 -14.91 3.08 6.37
C TYR A 480 -14.56 2.44 7.72
N GLU A 481 -13.29 2.05 7.88
CA GLU A 481 -12.77 1.43 9.09
C GLU A 481 -11.97 2.45 9.91
N VAL A 482 -12.17 2.44 11.23
CA VAL A 482 -11.48 3.31 12.19
C VAL A 482 -10.54 2.47 13.04
N TYR A 483 -9.25 2.51 12.73
CA TYR A 483 -8.24 1.76 13.47
C TYR A 483 -7.76 2.52 14.70
N GLY A 484 -7.71 1.85 15.85
CA GLY A 484 -7.39 2.49 17.13
C GLY A 484 -8.43 3.52 17.55
N ALA A 485 -9.69 3.31 17.20
CA ALA A 485 -10.83 4.15 17.59
C ALA A 485 -10.90 4.38 19.12
N VAL A 486 -10.56 3.38 19.93
CA VAL A 486 -10.42 3.50 21.39
C VAL A 486 -9.19 2.73 21.87
N GLY A 487 -8.09 3.45 22.13
CA GLY A 487 -6.79 2.82 22.35
C GLY A 487 -6.31 2.15 21.06
N ASP A 488 -6.07 0.84 21.13
CA ASP A 488 -5.69 0.00 19.98
C ASP A 488 -6.87 -0.80 19.38
N ARG A 489 -8.09 -0.51 19.84
CA ARG A 489 -9.31 -1.22 19.41
C ARG A 489 -10.02 -0.49 18.28
N ASP A 490 -10.68 -1.24 17.42
CA ASP A 490 -11.17 -0.80 16.12
C ASP A 490 -12.70 -0.76 16.07
N ARG A 491 -13.24 -0.07 15.06
CA ARG A 491 -14.65 -0.13 14.67
C ARG A 491 -14.82 0.09 13.16
N VAL A 492 -16.02 -0.14 12.67
CA VAL A 492 -16.47 0.20 11.32
C VAL A 492 -17.52 1.30 11.44
N VAL A 493 -17.56 2.19 10.45
CA VAL A 493 -18.59 3.22 10.32
C VAL A 493 -19.33 2.97 9.01
N PHE A 494 -20.65 2.85 9.08
CA PHE A 494 -21.52 2.70 7.92
C PHE A 494 -22.53 3.86 7.90
N ASP A 495 -22.45 4.72 6.88
CA ASP A 495 -23.28 5.93 6.75
C ASP A 495 -23.25 6.87 7.98
N GLY A 496 -22.11 6.92 8.67
CA GLY A 496 -21.94 7.72 9.88
C GLY A 496 -22.55 7.10 11.14
N ILE A 497 -23.02 5.85 11.08
CA ILE A 497 -23.41 5.03 12.22
C ILE A 497 -22.23 4.16 12.61
N ASP A 498 -21.89 4.16 13.90
CA ASP A 498 -20.74 3.43 14.43
C ASP A 498 -21.13 2.01 14.81
N SER A 499 -20.27 1.05 14.49
CA SER A 499 -20.32 -0.28 15.09
C SER A 499 -19.87 -0.24 16.56
N LYS A 500 -20.11 -1.33 17.30
CA LYS A 500 -19.49 -1.49 18.63
C LYS A 500 -17.95 -1.57 18.48
N ILE A 501 -17.24 -1.39 19.59
CA ILE A 501 -15.78 -1.56 19.60
C ILE A 501 -15.38 -3.04 19.59
N PHE A 502 -14.43 -3.39 18.73
CA PHE A 502 -13.80 -4.71 18.61
C PHE A 502 -12.31 -4.65 18.94
N ASP A 503 -11.72 -5.75 19.39
CA ASP A 503 -10.27 -5.81 19.63
C ASP A 503 -9.47 -5.63 18.33
N THR A 504 -10.02 -6.10 17.21
CA THR A 504 -9.45 -5.90 15.87
C THR A 504 -10.57 -6.00 14.83
N VAL A 505 -10.57 -5.11 13.84
CA VAL A 505 -11.31 -5.31 12.58
C VAL A 505 -10.30 -5.81 11.55
N PHE A 506 -10.61 -6.91 10.88
CA PHE A 506 -9.66 -7.50 9.93
C PHE A 506 -9.69 -6.76 8.60
N ARG A 507 -8.53 -6.23 8.19
CA ARG A 507 -8.33 -5.52 6.92
C ARG A 507 -8.84 -6.35 5.73
N ASN A 508 -9.47 -5.70 4.75
CA ASN A 508 -10.04 -6.32 3.55
C ASN A 508 -11.21 -7.28 3.79
N SER A 509 -11.78 -7.33 5.00
CA SER A 509 -12.98 -8.15 5.26
C SER A 509 -14.29 -7.37 5.11
N THR A 510 -14.25 -6.04 5.20
CA THR A 510 -15.45 -5.20 5.12
C THR A 510 -15.92 -5.08 3.66
N LYS A 511 -17.19 -5.41 3.42
CA LYS A 511 -17.84 -5.33 2.11
C LYS A 511 -19.33 -4.99 2.23
N PHE A 512 -19.92 -4.54 1.13
CA PHE A 512 -21.37 -4.50 0.99
C PHE A 512 -21.92 -5.90 0.69
N VAL A 513 -22.94 -6.33 1.43
CA VAL A 513 -23.76 -7.50 1.11
C VAL A 513 -24.87 -7.10 0.13
N ASP A 514 -25.46 -5.93 0.40
CA ASP A 514 -26.39 -5.21 -0.46
C ASP A 514 -26.24 -3.70 -0.19
N GLU A 515 -27.01 -2.84 -0.88
CA GLU A 515 -26.93 -1.38 -0.73
C GLU A 515 -27.21 -0.87 0.70
N THR A 516 -27.82 -1.68 1.56
CA THR A 516 -28.21 -1.29 2.92
C THR A 516 -27.60 -2.14 4.02
N THR A 517 -26.72 -3.08 3.68
CA THR A 517 -26.12 -4.02 4.63
C THR A 517 -24.65 -4.19 4.33
N ILE A 518 -23.80 -4.01 5.33
CA ILE A 518 -22.39 -4.36 5.27
C ILE A 518 -22.09 -5.62 6.08
N GLU A 519 -21.03 -6.31 5.70
CA GLU A 519 -20.45 -7.44 6.43
C GLU A 519 -18.96 -7.16 6.66
N PHE A 520 -18.44 -7.51 7.84
CA PHE A 520 -17.00 -7.52 8.12
C PHE A 520 -16.63 -8.63 9.12
N VAL A 521 -15.35 -8.95 9.20
CA VAL A 521 -14.82 -9.90 10.19
C VAL A 521 -14.06 -9.14 11.27
N ALA A 522 -14.35 -9.45 12.53
CA ALA A 522 -13.74 -8.81 13.69
C ALA A 522 -13.37 -9.80 14.79
N GLN A 523 -12.40 -9.41 15.62
CA GLN A 523 -12.00 -10.13 16.83
C GLN A 523 -12.63 -9.49 18.07
N ASP A 524 -13.23 -10.33 18.92
CA ASP A 524 -13.74 -9.97 20.25
C ASP A 524 -13.28 -11.00 21.27
N GLY A 525 -12.23 -10.64 22.02
CA GLY A 525 -11.49 -11.54 22.89
C GLY A 525 -10.84 -12.67 22.11
N ARG A 526 -11.30 -13.91 22.35
CA ARG A 526 -10.82 -15.11 21.65
C ARG A 526 -11.66 -15.49 20.44
N ARG A 527 -12.75 -14.78 20.18
CA ARG A 527 -13.71 -15.12 19.12
C ARG A 527 -13.43 -14.30 17.88
N PHE A 528 -13.55 -14.94 16.73
CA PHE A 528 -13.64 -14.29 15.44
C PHE A 528 -15.09 -14.31 14.97
N LEU A 529 -15.64 -13.13 14.72
CA LEU A 529 -17.04 -12.91 14.41
C LEU A 529 -17.16 -12.36 13.00
N ARG A 530 -18.13 -12.87 12.24
CA ARG A 530 -18.68 -12.22 11.06
C ARG A 530 -19.84 -11.36 11.53
N VAL A 531 -19.73 -10.05 11.29
CA VAL A 531 -20.67 -9.05 11.77
C VAL A 531 -21.40 -8.48 10.56
N LEU A 532 -22.74 -8.54 10.60
CA LEU A 532 -23.60 -7.87 9.64
C LEU A 532 -24.27 -6.69 10.32
N GLU A 533 -24.22 -5.53 9.66
CA GLU A 533 -24.88 -4.31 10.11
C GLU A 533 -25.79 -3.80 8.99
N SER A 534 -27.08 -3.64 9.28
CA SER A 534 -28.08 -3.19 8.31
C SER A 534 -28.70 -1.87 8.72
N LEU A 535 -28.91 -0.98 7.74
CA LEU A 535 -29.60 0.30 7.95
C LEU A 535 -31.11 0.13 8.20
N LYS A 536 -31.66 -1.08 8.00
CA LYS A 536 -33.09 -1.37 8.12
C LYS A 536 -33.39 -2.35 9.23
#